data_AF-A0A416CD84-F1
#
_entry.id   AF-A0A416CD84-F1
#
_cell.length_a   1.000
_cell.length_b   1.000
_cell.length_c   1.000
_cell.angle_alpha   90.00
_cell.angle_beta   90.00
_cell.angle_gamma   90.00
#
_symmetry.space_group_name_H-M   'P 1'
#
loop_
_entity.id
_entity.type
_entity.pdbx_description
1 polymer ?
#
loop_
_entity_poly.entity_id
_entity_poly.type
_entity_poly.pdbx_seq_one_letter_code
_entity_poly.pdbx_strand_id
1 'polypeptide(L)' 'MSTTAYQIIAVDFDGTLCYSNWPELGEPNRPLIEYLINQKRSGNKLILWTCRAVLMCGWISGHGIR' A
#
# COMPACT_ATOMS: atom_id res chain seq x y z
N MET A 1 2.07 -27.89 14.35
CA MET A 1 1.63 -26.83 13.42
C MET A 1 2.70 -25.76 13.42
N SER A 2 3.42 -25.57 12.31
CA SER A 2 4.38 -24.46 12.20
C SER A 2 3.60 -23.17 12.03
N THR A 3 3.55 -22.33 13.05
CA THR A 3 3.01 -20.97 12.93
C THR A 3 4.06 -20.13 12.21
N THR A 4 4.00 -20.06 10.89
CA THR A 4 4.83 -19.13 10.12
C THR A 4 4.53 -17.72 10.65
N ALA A 5 5.52 -17.09 11.29
CA ALA A 5 5.37 -15.73 11.77
C ALA A 5 5.15 -14.81 10.56
N TYR A 6 4.08 -14.03 10.57
CA TYR A 6 3.80 -13.02 9.55
C TYR A 6 3.87 -11.63 10.16
N GLN A 7 4.25 -10.65 9.35
CA GLN A 7 4.28 -9.25 9.74
C GLN A 7 3.00 -8.54 9.29
N ILE A 8 2.59 -7.54 10.08
CA ILE A 8 1.55 -6.58 9.69
C ILE A 8 2.26 -5.26 9.40
N ILE A 9 2.13 -4.76 8.18
CA ILE A 9 2.79 -3.55 7.71
C ILE A 9 1.71 -2.49 7.50
N ALA A 10 1.71 -1.46 8.34
CA ALA A 10 0.93 -0.26 8.09
C ALA A 10 1.70 0.65 7.13
N VAL A 11 1.06 1.11 6.06
CA VAL A 11 1.68 1.97 5.05
C VAL A 11 0.85 3.21 4.83
N ASP A 12 1.50 4.37 4.84
CA ASP A 12 0.87 5.65 4.51
C ASP A 12 0.74 5.85 2.99
N PHE A 13 -0.07 6.82 2.56
CA PHE A 13 -0.31 7.11 1.14
C PHE A 13 0.49 8.31 0.63
N ASP A 14 0.23 9.51 1.18
CA ASP A 14 0.79 10.78 0.69
C ASP A 14 2.29 10.88 0.97
N GLY A 15 3.10 11.06 -0.07
CA GLY A 15 4.56 11.06 0.03
C GLY A 15 5.18 9.68 0.30
N THR A 16 4.36 8.63 0.44
CA THR A 16 4.82 7.25 0.66
C THR A 16 4.53 6.38 -0.58
N LEU A 17 3.25 6.10 -0.86
CA LEU A 17 2.82 5.34 -2.04
C LEU A 17 2.67 6.21 -3.29
N CYS A 18 2.46 7.51 -3.11
CA CYS A 18 2.24 8.47 -4.18
C CYS A 18 3.04 9.74 -3.90
N TYR A 19 3.85 10.17 -4.86
CA TYR A 19 4.58 11.43 -4.79
C TYR A 19 3.65 12.59 -5.16
N SER A 20 2.73 12.91 -4.27
CA SER A 20 1.86 14.09 -4.37
C SER A 20 1.50 14.65 -3.03
N ASN A 21 1.21 15.95 -3.02
CA ASN A 21 0.48 16.59 -1.95
C ASN A 21 -1.02 16.53 -2.26
N TRP A 22 -1.83 16.39 -1.21
CA TRP A 22 -3.27 16.57 -1.32
C TRP A 22 -3.61 17.94 -1.92
N PRO A 23 -4.63 18.07 -2.80
CA PRO A 23 -5.60 17.06 -3.25
C PRO A 23 -5.16 16.27 -4.50
N GLU A 24 -3.97 16.51 -5.03
CA GLU A 24 -3.53 15.93 -6.29
C GLU A 24 -3.21 14.43 -6.13
N LEU A 25 -3.31 13.71 -7.24
CA LEU A 25 -2.83 12.33 -7.40
C LEU A 25 -1.57 12.41 -8.27
N GLY A 26 -0.43 12.15 -7.65
CA GLY A 26 0.87 12.17 -8.33
C GLY A 26 1.32 10.80 -8.80
N GLU A 27 2.58 10.74 -9.16
CA GLU A 27 3.17 9.51 -9.66
C GLU A 27 3.28 8.45 -8.54
N PRO A 28 2.98 7.17 -8.85
CA PRO A 28 3.11 6.09 -7.89
C PRO A 28 4.58 5.85 -7.54
N ASN A 29 4.84 5.54 -6.28
CA ASN A 29 6.12 5.03 -5.82
C ASN A 29 6.28 3.55 -6.19
N ARG A 30 6.50 3.29 -7.48
CA ARG A 30 6.53 1.93 -8.06
C ARG A 30 7.48 0.97 -7.32
N PRO A 31 8.71 1.37 -6.94
CA PRO A 31 9.60 0.47 -6.18
C PRO A 31 9.01 0.04 -4.84
N LEU A 32 8.38 0.96 -4.10
CA LEU A 32 7.74 0.64 -2.82
C LEU A 32 6.51 -0.26 -3.04
N ILE A 33 5.71 0.01 -4.06
CA ILE A 33 4.53 -0.79 -4.41
C ILE A 33 4.95 -2.24 -4.73
N GLU A 34 5.97 -2.42 -5.56
CA GLU A 34 6.51 -3.75 -5.90
C GLU A 34 7.03 -4.50 -4.66
N TYR A 35 7.72 -3.79 -3.77
CA TYR A 35 8.15 -4.35 -2.48
C TYR A 35 6.96 -4.84 -1.65
N LEU A 36 5.91 -4.02 -1.49
CA LEU A 36 4.74 -4.38 -0.69
C LEU A 36 3.96 -5.56 -1.31
N ILE A 37 3.85 -5.62 -2.64
CA ILE A 37 3.27 -6.77 -3.35
C ILE A 37 4.05 -8.05 -3.02
N ASN A 38 5.39 -7.99 -3.03
CA ASN A 38 6.22 -9.13 -2.65
C ASN A 38 6.04 -9.53 -1.18
N GLN A 39 5.95 -8.57 -0.27
CA GLN A 39 5.66 -8.84 1.15
C GLN A 39 4.33 -9.58 1.33
N LYS A 40 3.30 -9.16 0.58
CA LYS A 40 1.99 -9.82 0.60
C LYS A 40 2.06 -11.24 0.04
N ARG A 41 2.80 -11.45 -1.06
CA ARG A 41 3.04 -12.80 -1.64
C ARG A 41 3.76 -13.73 -0.65
N SER A 42 4.65 -13.18 0.19
CA SER A 42 5.33 -13.92 1.25
C SER A 42 4.46 -14.20 2.48
N GLY A 43 3.19 -13.79 2.49
CA GLY A 43 2.23 -14.07 3.57
C GLY A 43 2.07 -12.95 4.60
N ASN A 44 2.75 -11.81 4.43
CA ASN A 44 2.55 -10.64 5.28
C ASN A 44 1.23 -9.94 4.96
N LYS A 45 0.70 -9.21 5.94
CA LYS A 45 -0.53 -8.42 5.80
C LYS A 45 -0.19 -6.95 5.67
N LEU A 46 -0.88 -6.26 4.76
CA LEU A 46 -0.74 -4.83 4.55
C LEU A 46 -1.99 -4.12 5.09
N ILE A 47 -1.80 -3.01 5.79
CA ILE A 47 -2.86 -2.09 6.21
C ILE A 47 -2.55 -0.75 5.57
N LEU A 48 -3.45 -0.26 4.72
CA LEU A 48 -3.34 1.11 4.24
C LEU A 48 -3.82 2.06 5.33
N TRP A 49 -2.94 2.97 5.74
CA TRP A 49 -3.15 3.93 6.81
C TRP A 49 -3.13 5.34 6.22
N THR A 50 -4.27 5.83 5.77
CA THR A 50 -4.39 7.19 5.22
C THR A 50 -5.64 7.89 5.71
N CYS A 51 -5.55 9.22 5.87
CA CYS A 51 -6.68 10.09 6.18
C CYS A 51 -7.52 10.44 4.95
N ARG A 52 -7.09 10.05 3.73
CA ARG A 52 -7.85 10.27 2.48
C ARG A 52 -9.09 9.37 2.46
N ALA A 53 -10.27 9.94 2.73
CA ALA A 53 -11.54 9.20 2.75
C ALA A 53 -12.03 8.82 1.34
N VAL A 54 -12.34 7.53 1.15
CA VAL A 54 -13.17 6.87 0.12
C VAL A 54 -12.82 7.04 -1.37
N LEU A 55 -12.13 8.10 -1.80
CA LEU A 55 -11.77 8.32 -3.22
C LEU A 55 -10.62 7.42 -3.74
N MET A 56 -9.96 6.66 -2.86
CA MET A 56 -8.72 5.93 -3.19
C MET A 56 -8.93 4.46 -3.60
N CYS A 57 -10.13 3.90 -3.39
CA CYS A 57 -10.38 2.47 -3.59
C CYS A 57 -10.10 2.00 -5.04
N GLY A 58 -10.38 2.86 -6.03
CA GLY A 58 -10.09 2.61 -7.44
C GLY A 58 -8.60 2.62 -7.79
N TRP A 59 -7.83 3.57 -7.23
CA TRP A 59 -6.39 3.71 -7.49
C TRP A 59 -5.60 2.54 -6.88
N ILE A 60 -5.92 2.20 -5.63
CA ILE A 60 -5.34 1.07 -4.89
C ILE A 60 -5.58 -0.25 -5.63
N SER A 61 -6.79 -0.47 -6.13
CA SER A 61 -7.14 -1.67 -6.90
C SER A 61 -6.39 -1.74 -8.23
N GLY A 62 -6.25 -0.61 -8.93
CA GLY A 62 -5.49 -0.51 -10.19
C GLY A 62 -4.01 -0.85 -10.04
N HIS A 63 -3.44 -0.67 -8.85
CA HIS A 63 -2.04 -0.99 -8.53
C HIS A 63 -1.85 -2.32 -7.79
N GLY A 64 -2.90 -3.12 -7.62
CA GLY A 64 -2.81 -4.45 -7.00
C GLY A 64 -2.62 -4.45 -5.48
N ILE A 65 -2.88 -3.33 -4.81
CA ILE A 65 -2.72 -3.16 -3.36
C ILE A 65 -4.06 -3.47 -2.64
N ARG A 66 -4.70 -4.61 -2.95
CA ARG A 66 -5.92 -5.06 -2.28
C ARG A 66 -5.71 -6.38 -1.57
#